data_AF-A0A3T1B5Z2-F1
#
_entry.id   AF-A0A3T1B5Z2-F1
#
_cell.length_a   1.000
_cell.length_b   1.000
_cell.length_c   1.000
_cell.angle_alpha   90.00
_cell.angle_beta   90.00
_cell.angle_gamma   90.00
#
_symmetry.space_group_name_H-M   'P 1'
#
loop_
_entity.id
_entity.type
_entity.pdbx_description
1 polymer ?
#
loop_
_entity_poly.entity_id
_entity_poly.type
_entity_poly.pdbx_seq_one_letter_code
_entity_poly.pdbx_strand_id
1 'polypeptide(L)'
;MSMFVSYCQYQVYTGEGGDGLDIYTVGDELLHVGGPSECTGFTGVHTGEIDIRIVVSAAEPPLRGIDEWDAASETTLWAPSGTVTVLGLMAGPREGLTDVPLAGPGLARVRIYARNRIHESVRTGEDPPEQHEVHIWPVTEESGPRTLFDDGSRGPWPQKPAAAATWAISRLGPAADGEPRVTVVRSRDRPWTPPATIYAGDVEIHLRPAGDAYSFTWHPLAGSDSTALPDGEPGIVRVDVRNGKLILRHENVPASQAVLLGLIWDHLLDLPDGEPPAWEAPMRAAATEAARRAEEERRRRTEREAKAWGGTPPTDRLRGLRARAKQLATLDRALLDAVAALPPRQQRAVANRAARQALESAALDQVGWIAEALRAAESGDRPFTDQAEAFRRLFEDPAVPQTLLPGPSARILHQAVAFPALLALDERDDLAAAVEALYIAAQAAGTGFQDFLTGARHSLPAD
;
A
#
# COMPACT_ATOMS: atom_id res chain seq x y z
N MET A 1 19.76 35.63 2.16
CA MET A 1 19.41 35.52 3.59
C MET A 1 20.32 34.45 4.20
N SER A 2 20.65 34.54 5.49
CA SER A 2 21.52 33.53 6.11
C SER A 2 20.79 32.19 6.26
N MET A 3 21.47 31.06 6.07
CA MET A 3 21.02 29.70 6.37
C MET A 3 22.13 28.88 7.01
N PHE A 4 21.82 28.17 8.09
CA PHE A 4 22.75 27.24 8.73
C PHE A 4 22.81 25.93 7.93
N VAL A 5 24.02 25.50 7.57
CA VAL A 5 24.30 24.23 6.90
C VAL A 5 25.13 23.32 7.81
N SER A 6 25.07 22.03 7.55
CA SER A 6 25.85 21.01 8.27
C SER A 6 26.21 19.89 7.31
N TYR A 7 27.40 19.32 7.49
CA TYR A 7 27.95 18.27 6.61
C TYR A 7 28.06 18.70 5.14
N CYS A 8 28.44 19.95 4.89
CA CYS A 8 28.63 20.52 3.55
C CYS A 8 27.36 20.49 2.67
N GLN A 9 26.16 20.51 3.25
CA GLN A 9 24.94 20.31 2.45
C GLN A 9 23.69 21.00 2.99
N TYR A 10 22.75 21.19 2.07
CA TYR A 10 21.35 21.51 2.30
C TYR A 10 20.47 20.74 1.30
N GLN A 11 19.18 20.66 1.57
CA GLN A 11 18.22 19.92 0.76
C GLN A 11 17.19 20.85 0.14
N VAL A 12 16.78 20.52 -1.07
CA VAL A 12 15.69 21.16 -1.82
C VAL A 12 14.60 20.12 -2.02
N TYR A 13 13.38 20.42 -1.59
CA TYR A 13 12.22 19.54 -1.60
C TYR A 13 11.05 20.19 -2.30
N THR A 14 10.30 19.41 -3.07
CA THR A 14 9.07 19.86 -3.76
C THR A 14 7.85 18.99 -3.44
N GLY A 15 8.02 17.99 -2.57
CA GLY A 15 6.98 17.09 -2.08
C GLY A 15 7.38 16.51 -0.71
N GLU A 16 6.71 15.44 -0.28
CA GLU A 16 7.10 14.72 0.94
C GLU A 16 8.54 14.19 0.77
N GLY A 17 9.46 14.65 1.63
CA GLY A 17 10.83 14.13 1.70
C GLY A 17 10.86 12.73 2.31
N GLY A 18 11.88 11.92 2.01
CA GLY A 18 11.93 10.53 2.49
C GLY A 18 13.22 9.76 2.16
N ASP A 19 13.13 8.42 2.09
CA ASP A 19 14.21 7.49 1.70
C ASP A 19 14.65 7.71 0.24
N GLY A 20 15.29 8.85 0.00
CA GLY A 20 15.86 9.25 -1.26
C GLY A 20 17.01 8.34 -1.70
N LEU A 21 17.41 8.54 -2.95
CA LEU A 21 18.66 8.09 -3.49
C LEU A 21 19.82 8.64 -2.65
N ASP A 22 20.75 7.76 -2.27
CA ASP A 22 21.94 8.17 -1.52
C ASP A 22 22.71 9.25 -2.27
N ILE A 23 23.21 10.24 -1.54
CA ILE A 23 24.18 11.20 -2.04
C ILE A 23 25.42 10.46 -2.61
N TYR A 24 26.11 11.08 -3.57
CA TYR A 24 27.22 10.48 -4.32
C TYR A 24 26.81 9.31 -5.22
N THR A 25 25.53 9.27 -5.61
CA THR A 25 25.03 8.33 -6.62
C THR A 25 24.88 9.01 -7.98
N VAL A 26 24.17 10.14 -8.05
CA VAL A 26 23.91 10.89 -9.28
C VAL A 26 24.02 12.39 -9.05
N GLY A 27 24.82 13.08 -9.87
CA GLY A 27 24.98 14.53 -9.89
C GLY A 27 26.45 14.96 -9.99
N ASP A 28 26.81 16.09 -9.41
CA ASP A 28 28.16 16.65 -9.40
C ASP A 28 28.53 17.27 -8.06
N GLU A 29 29.61 18.03 -8.01
CA GLU A 29 30.13 18.61 -6.77
C GLU A 29 29.23 19.66 -6.11
N LEU A 30 28.25 20.18 -6.84
CA LEU A 30 27.34 21.21 -6.36
C LEU A 30 25.93 20.66 -6.13
N LEU A 31 25.48 19.71 -6.94
CA LEU A 31 24.11 19.20 -6.90
C LEU A 31 24.08 17.67 -7.05
N HIS A 32 23.43 16.98 -6.12
CA HIS A 32 23.05 15.57 -6.27
C HIS A 32 21.53 15.39 -6.33
N VAL A 33 21.08 14.47 -7.18
CA VAL A 33 19.68 14.05 -7.23
C VAL A 33 19.42 13.13 -6.03
N GLY A 34 18.45 13.51 -5.19
CA GLY A 34 18.02 12.72 -4.03
C GLY A 34 16.73 11.94 -4.33
N GLY A 35 15.95 12.33 -5.33
CA GLY A 35 14.81 11.54 -5.76
C GLY A 35 13.88 12.29 -6.71
N PRO A 36 12.64 11.82 -6.92
CA PRO A 36 11.73 12.49 -7.84
C PRO A 36 11.42 13.91 -7.41
N SER A 37 11.32 14.17 -6.10
CA SER A 37 10.87 15.47 -5.56
C SER A 37 11.95 16.17 -4.75
N GLU A 38 13.20 15.68 -4.76
CA GLU A 38 14.28 16.21 -3.92
C GLU A 38 15.67 16.18 -4.57
N CYS A 39 16.49 17.16 -4.20
CA CYS A 39 17.92 17.19 -4.51
C CYS A 39 18.73 17.83 -3.37
N THR A 40 20.02 17.50 -3.33
CA THR A 40 20.97 18.03 -2.33
C THR A 40 21.90 19.03 -2.99
N GLY A 41 21.99 20.24 -2.41
CA GLY A 41 22.99 21.23 -2.76
C GLY A 41 24.21 21.14 -1.83
N PHE A 42 25.42 21.25 -2.38
CA PHE A 42 26.67 21.14 -1.63
C PHE A 42 27.36 22.48 -1.42
N THR A 43 27.96 22.62 -0.24
CA THR A 43 28.67 23.81 0.20
C THR A 43 30.16 23.54 0.44
N GLY A 44 30.99 24.57 0.35
CA GLY A 44 32.39 24.58 0.80
C GLY A 44 32.50 24.65 2.32
N VAL A 45 31.58 25.35 2.98
CA VAL A 45 31.40 25.37 4.44
C VAL A 45 30.85 24.03 4.93
N HIS A 46 31.56 23.33 5.82
CA HIS A 46 31.07 22.07 6.39
C HIS A 46 29.92 22.31 7.38
N THR A 47 30.14 23.14 8.40
CA THR A 47 29.12 23.51 9.38
C THR A 47 29.21 25.00 9.66
N GLY A 48 28.14 25.75 9.38
CA GLY A 48 28.13 27.21 9.55
C GLY A 48 26.99 27.88 8.81
N GLU A 49 27.02 29.21 8.74
CA GLU A 49 26.02 30.00 8.00
C GLU A 49 26.53 30.29 6.58
N ILE A 50 25.63 30.17 5.60
CA ILE A 50 25.82 30.62 4.22
C ILE A 50 24.74 31.64 3.85
N ASP A 51 24.98 32.46 2.83
CA ASP A 51 23.92 33.25 2.21
C ASP A 51 23.21 32.40 1.17
N ILE A 52 21.89 32.22 1.31
CA ILE A 52 21.06 31.54 0.31
C ILE A 52 19.86 32.40 -0.08
N ARG A 53 19.38 32.20 -1.31
CA ARG A 53 18.15 32.80 -1.81
C ARG A 53 17.46 31.87 -2.81
N ILE A 54 16.14 31.81 -2.74
CA ILE A 54 15.30 31.15 -3.76
C ILE A 54 14.80 32.21 -4.75
N VAL A 55 14.85 31.88 -6.04
CA VAL A 55 14.35 32.71 -7.15
C VAL A 55 13.38 31.88 -7.98
N VAL A 56 12.09 32.10 -7.81
CA VAL A 56 11.06 31.44 -8.62
C VAL A 56 10.76 32.28 -9.87
N SER A 57 10.79 31.65 -11.03
CA SER A 57 10.55 32.29 -12.33
C SER A 57 9.44 31.56 -13.10
N ALA A 58 8.71 32.28 -13.95
CA ALA A 58 7.65 31.68 -14.79
C ALA A 58 8.20 30.86 -15.97
N ALA A 59 9.46 31.07 -16.34
CA ALA A 59 10.17 30.39 -17.41
C ALA A 59 11.67 30.34 -17.09
N GLU A 60 12.46 29.67 -17.94
CA GLU A 60 13.91 29.57 -17.77
C GLU A 60 14.57 30.94 -17.66
N PRO A 61 15.29 31.24 -16.55
CA PRO A 61 16.04 32.47 -16.42
C PRO A 61 17.31 32.41 -17.29
N PRO A 62 17.79 33.56 -17.81
CA PRO A 62 19.06 33.62 -18.53
C PRO A 62 20.20 33.01 -17.73
N LEU A 63 21.03 32.21 -18.41
CA LEU A 63 22.22 31.64 -17.80
C LEU A 63 23.19 32.76 -17.43
N ARG A 64 23.48 32.88 -16.13
CA ARG A 64 24.54 33.76 -15.61
C ARG A 64 25.89 33.05 -15.74
N GLY A 65 26.91 33.80 -16.15
CA GLY A 65 28.23 33.26 -16.51
C GLY A 65 29.18 33.09 -15.31
N ILE A 66 30.34 32.48 -15.60
CA ILE A 66 31.41 32.22 -14.62
C ILE A 66 32.02 33.49 -14.01
N ASP A 67 31.83 34.65 -14.67
CA ASP A 67 32.29 35.94 -14.14
C ASP A 67 31.46 36.42 -12.91
N GLU A 68 30.28 35.85 -12.67
CA GLU A 68 29.40 36.19 -11.55
C GLU A 68 29.33 35.08 -10.48
N TRP A 69 29.48 33.82 -10.90
CA TRP A 69 29.30 32.62 -10.10
C TRP A 69 30.41 31.61 -10.35
N ASP A 70 30.87 30.92 -9.30
CA ASP A 70 31.98 29.97 -9.43
C ASP A 70 31.51 28.64 -10.00
N ALA A 71 30.31 28.19 -9.63
CA ALA A 71 29.72 26.92 -10.08
C ALA A 71 28.21 27.03 -10.32
N ALA A 72 27.70 26.24 -11.27
CA ALA A 72 26.28 26.10 -11.52
C ALA A 72 25.89 24.71 -12.03
N SER A 73 24.85 24.15 -11.42
CA SER A 73 24.32 22.82 -11.74
C SER A 73 22.80 22.82 -11.67
N GLU A 74 22.16 21.93 -12.43
CA GLU A 74 20.70 21.86 -12.47
C GLU A 74 20.15 20.45 -12.59
N THR A 75 18.93 20.23 -12.10
CA THR A 75 18.18 18.98 -12.21
C THR A 75 16.67 19.23 -12.28
N THR A 76 15.90 18.24 -12.66
CA THR A 76 14.42 18.29 -12.66
C THR A 76 13.87 17.63 -11.40
N LEU A 77 12.87 18.24 -10.78
CA LEU A 77 12.08 17.66 -9.69
C LEU A 77 10.59 17.62 -10.06
N TRP A 78 9.87 16.66 -9.50
CA TRP A 78 8.42 16.57 -9.48
C TRP A 78 7.86 17.31 -8.26
N ALA A 79 7.06 18.34 -8.51
CA ALA A 79 6.46 19.19 -7.49
C ALA A 79 4.94 18.94 -7.40
N PRO A 80 4.48 17.91 -6.66
CA PRO A 80 3.06 17.55 -6.59
C PRO A 80 2.18 18.65 -5.96
N SER A 81 2.71 19.42 -5.00
CA SER A 81 1.98 20.49 -4.33
C SER A 81 2.15 21.86 -4.99
N GLY A 82 3.06 21.98 -5.96
CA GLY A 82 3.44 23.29 -6.52
C GLY A 82 4.14 24.21 -5.51
N THR A 83 4.84 23.64 -4.53
CA THR A 83 5.67 24.39 -3.57
C THR A 83 7.10 23.84 -3.56
N VAL A 84 8.04 24.66 -3.07
CA VAL A 84 9.42 24.24 -2.82
C VAL A 84 9.89 24.69 -1.45
N THR A 85 10.68 23.83 -0.82
CA THR A 85 11.29 24.06 0.49
C THR A 85 12.79 23.81 0.40
N VAL A 86 13.60 24.73 0.94
CA VAL A 86 15.06 24.61 1.06
C VAL A 86 15.43 24.62 2.55
N LEU A 87 16.13 23.58 3.01
CA LEU A 87 16.45 23.39 4.42
C LEU A 87 17.89 22.89 4.59
N GLY A 88 18.58 23.43 5.59
CA GLY A 88 19.81 22.80 6.09
C GLY A 88 19.49 21.51 6.85
N LEU A 89 20.37 20.50 6.76
CA LEU A 89 20.14 19.16 7.30
C LEU A 89 19.77 19.16 8.81
N MET A 90 20.39 20.06 9.57
CA MET A 90 20.17 20.24 11.02
C MET A 90 19.51 21.58 11.34
N ALA A 91 19.02 22.29 10.32
CA ALA A 91 18.38 23.58 10.47
C ALA A 91 16.85 23.43 10.51
N GLY A 92 16.19 24.25 11.33
CA GLY A 92 14.75 24.36 11.31
C GLY A 92 14.23 25.12 10.09
N PRO A 93 12.92 25.06 9.79
CA PRO A 93 12.30 25.85 8.74
C PRO A 93 12.56 27.35 8.91
N ARG A 94 12.73 28.06 7.80
CA ARG A 94 12.98 29.50 7.76
C ARG A 94 12.01 30.17 6.77
N GLU A 95 11.46 31.31 7.18
CA GLU A 95 10.59 32.13 6.33
C GLU A 95 11.31 32.50 5.02
N GLY A 96 10.63 32.38 3.89
CA GLY A 96 11.19 32.63 2.56
C GLY A 96 12.07 31.51 2.00
N LEU A 97 12.28 30.42 2.75
CA LEU A 97 12.89 29.18 2.27
C LEU A 97 11.96 27.97 2.37
N THR A 98 10.89 28.03 3.17
CA THR A 98 9.91 26.95 3.33
C THR A 98 8.61 27.28 2.61
N ASP A 99 8.03 26.28 1.94
CA ASP A 99 6.76 26.34 1.21
C ASP A 99 6.64 27.51 0.23
N VAL A 100 7.74 27.82 -0.45
CA VAL A 100 7.78 28.88 -1.46
C VAL A 100 6.92 28.45 -2.65
N PRO A 101 5.91 29.24 -3.05
CA PRO A 101 4.99 28.84 -4.11
C PRO A 101 5.66 28.84 -5.49
N LEU A 102 5.36 27.80 -6.28
CA LEU A 102 5.68 27.70 -7.69
C LEU A 102 4.47 28.12 -8.55
N ALA A 103 4.63 28.12 -9.88
CA ALA A 103 3.54 28.43 -10.82
C ALA A 103 2.37 27.43 -10.74
N GLY A 104 2.59 26.25 -10.18
CA GLY A 104 1.59 25.21 -9.95
C GLY A 104 2.24 23.82 -9.79
N PRO A 105 1.43 22.77 -9.55
CA PRO A 105 1.89 21.39 -9.59
C PRO A 105 2.47 21.02 -10.97
N GLY A 106 3.54 20.24 -11.00
CA GLY A 106 4.21 19.92 -12.26
C GLY A 106 5.66 19.50 -12.09
N LEU A 107 6.36 19.32 -13.22
CA LEU A 107 7.81 19.28 -13.20
C LEU A 107 8.37 20.70 -13.04
N ALA A 108 9.42 20.83 -12.22
CA ALA A 108 10.17 22.04 -12.03
C ALA A 108 11.65 21.78 -12.28
N ARG A 109 12.31 22.68 -13.01
CA ARG A 109 13.77 22.70 -13.11
C ARG A 109 14.31 23.47 -11.92
N VAL A 110 15.30 22.90 -11.24
CA VAL A 110 16.06 23.53 -10.16
C VAL A 110 17.47 23.77 -10.67
N ARG A 111 17.95 25.01 -10.62
CA ARG A 111 19.33 25.39 -10.92
C ARG A 111 19.94 26.03 -9.68
N ILE A 112 21.06 25.50 -9.22
CA ILE A 112 21.83 26.03 -8.10
C ILE A 112 23.02 26.76 -8.68
N TYR A 113 23.17 28.03 -8.30
CA TYR A 113 24.41 28.78 -8.44
C TYR A 113 25.10 28.85 -7.09
N ALA A 114 26.43 28.85 -7.11
CA ALA A 114 27.23 29.02 -5.91
C ALA A 114 28.50 29.82 -6.17
N ARG A 115 28.92 30.60 -5.17
CA ARG A 115 30.17 31.35 -5.20
C ARG A 115 30.78 31.50 -3.82
N ASN A 116 32.07 31.82 -3.79
CA ASN A 116 32.91 31.84 -2.61
C ASN A 116 32.87 30.48 -1.87
N ARG A 117 32.90 29.36 -2.61
CA ARG A 117 32.88 27.98 -2.06
C ARG A 117 34.21 27.55 -1.44
N ILE A 118 34.79 28.43 -0.62
CA ILE A 118 36.09 28.23 0.00
C ILE A 118 35.94 27.19 1.12
N HIS A 119 36.73 26.11 1.02
CA HIS A 119 36.76 25.04 2.00
C HIS A 119 37.12 25.58 3.39
N GLU A 120 36.42 25.11 4.43
CA GLU A 120 36.55 25.65 5.79
C GLU A 120 37.99 25.62 6.34
N SER A 121 38.80 24.64 5.94
CA SER A 121 40.19 24.50 6.40
C SER A 121 41.12 25.58 5.87
N VAL A 122 40.73 26.29 4.82
CA VAL A 122 41.51 27.39 4.21
C VAL A 122 40.82 28.74 4.31
N ARG A 123 39.54 28.77 4.72
CA ARG A 123 38.76 29.99 4.92
C ARG A 123 39.29 30.79 6.12
N THR A 124 39.38 32.10 5.94
CA THR A 124 39.80 33.10 6.91
C THR A 124 38.64 34.06 7.22
N GLY A 125 38.80 34.90 8.23
CA GLY A 125 37.80 35.92 8.58
C GLY A 125 37.70 37.07 7.56
N GLU A 126 38.64 37.17 6.62
CA GLU A 126 38.63 38.17 5.55
C GLU A 126 37.86 37.69 4.31
N ASP A 127 37.60 36.39 4.21
CA ASP A 127 36.89 35.81 3.08
C ASP A 127 35.40 36.14 3.11
N PRO A 128 34.79 36.45 1.95
CA PRO A 128 33.36 36.69 1.87
C PRO A 128 32.56 35.43 2.24
N PRO A 129 31.33 35.58 2.77
CA PRO A 129 30.47 34.43 3.03
C PRO A 129 30.22 33.65 1.75
N GLU A 130 30.08 32.32 1.89
CA GLU A 130 29.62 31.47 0.79
C GLU A 130 28.18 31.83 0.42
N GLN A 131 27.89 31.90 -0.89
CA GLN A 131 26.59 32.36 -1.37
C GLN A 131 26.00 31.40 -2.39
N HIS A 132 24.70 31.14 -2.27
CA HIS A 132 23.93 30.28 -3.16
C HIS A 132 22.66 30.97 -3.65
N GLU A 133 22.33 30.76 -4.92
CA GLU A 133 21.01 31.06 -5.48
C GLU A 133 20.36 29.79 -6.04
N VAL A 134 19.14 29.50 -5.60
CA VAL A 134 18.33 28.37 -6.09
C VAL A 134 17.24 28.92 -6.99
N HIS A 135 17.44 28.77 -8.30
CA HIS A 135 16.51 29.21 -9.34
C HIS A 135 15.57 28.08 -9.73
N ILE A 136 14.27 28.35 -9.76
CA ILE A 136 13.24 27.32 -9.99
C ILE A 136 12.18 27.83 -10.97
N TRP A 137 11.85 27.02 -11.97
CA TRP A 137 10.83 27.33 -12.96
C TRP A 137 10.13 26.07 -13.48
N PRO A 138 8.86 26.16 -13.94
CA PRO A 138 8.14 25.02 -14.48
C PRO A 138 8.75 24.54 -15.81
N VAL A 139 8.71 23.23 -16.04
CA VAL A 139 9.12 22.59 -17.30
C VAL A 139 8.16 21.48 -17.69
N THR A 140 8.15 21.09 -18.96
CA THR A 140 7.39 19.94 -19.48
C THR A 140 8.30 18.75 -19.82
N GLU A 141 9.62 18.92 -19.68
CA GLU A 141 10.62 17.92 -20.03
C GLU A 141 11.58 17.66 -18.85
N GLU A 142 11.76 16.39 -18.52
CA GLU A 142 12.79 15.89 -17.61
C GLU A 142 14.03 15.53 -18.42
N SER A 143 15.15 16.22 -18.21
CA SER A 143 16.36 16.06 -19.05
C SER A 143 17.61 15.59 -18.30
N GLY A 144 17.43 15.07 -17.09
CA GLY A 144 18.51 14.65 -16.18
C GLY A 144 19.26 15.83 -15.54
N PRO A 145 20.19 15.51 -14.63
CA PRO A 145 21.10 16.49 -14.04
C PRO A 145 22.13 16.98 -15.06
N ARG A 146 22.53 18.25 -14.95
CA ARG A 146 23.55 18.88 -15.81
C ARG A 146 24.45 19.80 -14.99
N THR A 147 25.76 19.61 -15.12
CA THR A 147 26.77 20.60 -14.73
C THR A 147 26.87 21.64 -15.84
N LEU A 148 26.64 22.91 -15.52
CA LEU A 148 26.73 24.01 -16.49
C LEU A 148 28.15 24.58 -16.52
N PHE A 149 28.73 24.77 -15.35
CA PHE A 149 30.15 25.05 -15.13
C PHE A 149 30.51 24.72 -13.67
N ASP A 150 31.78 24.43 -13.45
CA ASP A 150 32.31 23.95 -12.17
C ASP A 150 33.50 24.82 -11.74
N ASP A 151 33.68 24.96 -10.42
CA ASP A 151 34.75 25.75 -9.82
C ASP A 151 36.06 24.95 -9.67
N GLY A 152 36.02 23.65 -9.95
CA GLY A 152 37.17 22.74 -9.86
C GLY A 152 37.72 22.61 -8.44
N SER A 153 36.93 22.98 -7.43
CA SER A 153 37.36 23.00 -6.04
C SER A 153 37.45 21.60 -5.42
N ARG A 154 36.72 20.61 -5.97
CA ARG A 154 36.86 19.19 -5.61
C ARG A 154 37.19 18.37 -6.87
N GLY A 155 37.38 17.08 -6.67
CA GLY A 155 37.55 16.13 -7.77
C GLY A 155 36.22 15.44 -8.11
N PRO A 156 36.01 15.04 -9.38
CA PRO A 156 34.73 14.51 -9.82
C PRO A 156 34.32 13.27 -9.02
N TRP A 157 33.09 13.29 -8.51
CA TRP A 157 32.51 12.15 -7.81
C TRP A 157 32.19 11.02 -8.79
N PRO A 158 32.61 9.76 -8.51
CA PRO A 158 32.22 8.62 -9.32
C PRO A 158 30.69 8.45 -9.32
N GLN A 159 30.09 8.60 -10.49
CA GLN A 159 28.66 8.38 -10.70
C GLN A 159 28.34 6.88 -10.64
N LYS A 160 27.17 6.52 -10.10
CA LYS A 160 26.70 5.13 -9.97
C LYS A 160 25.34 4.94 -10.66
N PRO A 161 25.25 5.12 -11.99
CA PRO A 161 23.98 5.04 -12.73
C PRO A 161 23.27 3.69 -12.55
N ALA A 162 24.02 2.58 -12.44
CA ALA A 162 23.47 1.26 -12.16
C ALA A 162 22.75 1.17 -10.80
N ALA A 163 23.33 1.79 -9.76
CA ALA A 163 22.72 1.85 -8.44
C ALA A 163 21.49 2.77 -8.46
N ALA A 164 21.58 3.91 -9.16
CA ALA A 164 20.47 4.85 -9.35
C ALA A 164 19.27 4.20 -10.04
N ALA A 165 19.51 3.45 -11.12
CA ALA A 165 18.46 2.74 -11.84
C ALA A 165 17.85 1.60 -11.02
N THR A 166 18.66 0.89 -10.22
CA THR A 166 18.16 -0.14 -9.29
C THR A 166 17.29 0.45 -8.20
N TRP A 167 17.68 1.59 -7.64
CA TRP A 167 16.83 2.34 -6.72
C TRP A 167 15.55 2.82 -7.42
N ALA A 168 15.66 3.41 -8.62
CA ALA A 168 14.53 3.97 -9.35
C ALA A 168 13.48 2.91 -9.72
N ILE A 169 13.90 1.75 -10.24
CA ILE A 169 12.96 0.68 -10.62
C ILE A 169 12.20 0.14 -9.39
N SER A 170 12.85 0.10 -8.22
CA SER A 170 12.23 -0.37 -6.98
C SER A 170 11.19 0.59 -6.40
N ARG A 171 11.15 1.83 -6.90
CA ARG A 171 10.27 2.92 -6.44
C ARG A 171 9.18 3.26 -7.45
N LEU A 172 9.20 2.66 -8.64
CA LEU A 172 8.08 2.78 -9.56
C LEU A 172 6.83 2.15 -8.92
N GLY A 173 5.73 2.88 -9.01
CA GLY A 173 4.43 2.48 -8.51
C GLY A 173 3.33 3.07 -9.38
N PRO A 174 2.06 2.70 -9.17
CA PRO A 174 0.96 3.17 -9.99
C PRO A 174 0.87 4.70 -9.97
N ALA A 175 0.71 5.29 -11.15
CA ALA A 175 0.43 6.72 -11.30
C ALA A 175 -0.93 7.09 -10.69
N ALA A 176 -1.07 8.34 -10.26
CA ALA A 176 -2.35 8.84 -9.76
C ALA A 176 -3.32 9.12 -10.92
N ASP A 177 -4.62 8.95 -10.68
CA ASP A 177 -5.65 9.28 -11.67
C ASP A 177 -5.59 10.77 -12.02
N GLY A 178 -5.52 11.08 -13.33
CA GLY A 178 -5.49 12.46 -13.83
C GLY A 178 -4.15 13.18 -13.67
N GLU A 179 -3.08 12.46 -13.34
CA GLU A 179 -1.73 13.01 -13.23
C GLU A 179 -1.21 13.60 -14.56
N PRO A 180 -0.52 14.76 -14.55
CA PRO A 180 0.02 15.34 -15.76
C PRO A 180 1.04 14.41 -16.43
N ARG A 181 0.99 14.38 -17.77
CA ARG A 181 1.87 13.59 -18.62
C ARG A 181 2.97 14.48 -19.21
N VAL A 182 4.21 14.03 -19.12
CA VAL A 182 5.42 14.79 -19.49
C VAL A 182 6.31 13.98 -20.42
N THR A 183 7.43 14.57 -20.85
CA THR A 183 8.43 13.89 -21.65
C THR A 183 9.74 13.73 -20.88
N VAL A 184 10.29 12.53 -20.86
CA VAL A 184 11.67 12.28 -20.41
C VAL A 184 12.58 12.33 -21.64
N VAL A 185 13.61 13.16 -21.59
CA VAL A 185 14.54 13.38 -22.70
C VAL A 185 15.95 12.98 -22.27
N ARG A 186 16.63 12.19 -23.09
CA ARG A 186 18.05 11.86 -22.90
C ARG A 186 18.83 12.07 -24.18
N SER A 187 20.09 12.42 -24.01
CA SER A 187 20.97 12.66 -25.15
C SER A 187 22.35 12.06 -24.89
N ARG A 188 22.85 11.27 -25.84
CA ARG A 188 24.09 10.49 -25.72
C ARG A 188 24.90 10.50 -27.00
N ASP A 189 26.22 10.45 -26.87
CA ASP A 189 27.14 10.46 -28.01
C ASP A 189 27.43 9.04 -28.55
N ARG A 190 26.61 8.07 -28.17
CA ARG A 190 26.74 6.66 -28.55
C ARG A 190 25.48 6.17 -29.27
N PRO A 191 25.64 5.30 -30.28
CA PRO A 191 24.50 4.59 -30.84
C PRO A 191 23.89 3.69 -29.76
N TRP A 192 22.59 3.43 -29.87
CA TRP A 192 21.86 2.59 -28.94
C TRP A 192 20.97 1.61 -29.69
N THR A 193 20.97 0.36 -29.25
CA THR A 193 20.06 -0.68 -29.75
C THR A 193 19.09 -1.05 -28.63
N PRO A 194 17.77 -0.84 -28.79
CA PRO A 194 16.82 -1.15 -27.74
C PRO A 194 16.76 -2.66 -27.48
N PRO A 195 16.82 -3.11 -26.22
CA PRO A 195 16.44 -4.47 -25.88
C PRO A 195 14.94 -4.65 -26.15
N ALA A 196 14.55 -5.79 -26.73
CA ALA A 196 13.14 -6.08 -27.02
C ALA A 196 12.29 -6.20 -25.73
N THR A 197 12.88 -6.82 -24.70
CA THR A 197 12.27 -7.04 -23.39
C THR A 197 13.28 -6.74 -22.29
N ILE A 198 12.83 -6.05 -21.25
CA ILE A 198 13.57 -5.82 -20.00
C ILE A 198 12.74 -6.37 -18.84
N TYR A 199 13.37 -6.85 -17.77
CA TYR A 199 12.66 -7.38 -16.61
C TYR A 199 12.83 -6.51 -15.37
N ALA A 200 11.76 -6.39 -14.60
CA ALA A 200 11.71 -5.68 -13.32
C ALA A 200 10.92 -6.56 -12.33
N GLY A 201 11.62 -7.51 -11.72
CA GLY A 201 11.01 -8.43 -10.75
C GLY A 201 10.09 -9.43 -11.42
N ASP A 202 8.80 -9.31 -11.14
CA ASP A 202 7.73 -10.12 -11.72
C ASP A 202 6.96 -9.41 -12.84
N VAL A 203 7.53 -8.32 -13.37
CA VAL A 203 7.02 -7.57 -14.51
C VAL A 203 8.06 -7.59 -15.65
N GLU A 204 7.59 -7.66 -16.88
CA GLU A 204 8.38 -7.43 -18.09
C GLU A 204 7.98 -6.13 -18.77
N ILE A 205 8.97 -5.44 -19.34
CA ILE A 205 8.84 -4.18 -20.05
C ILE A 205 9.13 -4.48 -21.52
N HIS A 206 8.17 -4.17 -22.39
CA HIS A 206 8.30 -4.36 -23.83
C HIS A 206 8.54 -3.05 -24.55
N LEU A 207 9.60 -3.02 -25.35
CA LEU A 207 9.92 -1.97 -26.31
C LEU A 207 9.65 -2.50 -27.72
N ARG A 208 8.42 -2.30 -28.22
CA ARG A 208 8.00 -2.82 -29.53
C ARG A 208 8.07 -1.75 -30.61
N PRO A 209 8.61 -2.03 -31.80
CA PRO A 209 8.56 -1.09 -32.92
C PRO A 209 7.12 -0.67 -33.24
N ALA A 210 6.89 0.62 -33.39
CA ALA A 210 5.60 1.25 -33.69
C ALA A 210 5.83 2.42 -34.66
N GLY A 211 5.94 2.11 -35.96
CA GLY A 211 6.27 3.11 -36.97
C GLY A 211 7.73 3.58 -36.86
N ASP A 212 7.93 4.87 -36.64
CA ASP A 212 9.22 5.53 -36.39
C ASP A 212 9.58 5.62 -34.90
N ALA A 213 8.79 5.00 -34.03
CA ALA A 213 8.95 5.00 -32.59
C ALA A 213 8.91 3.58 -32.00
N TYR A 214 9.05 3.49 -30.69
CA TYR A 214 8.81 2.28 -29.90
C TYR A 214 7.65 2.52 -28.94
N SER A 215 6.76 1.54 -28.81
CA SER A 215 5.80 1.48 -27.72
C SER A 215 6.48 0.91 -26.49
N PHE A 216 6.33 1.58 -25.35
CA PHE A 216 6.83 1.15 -24.03
C PHE A 216 5.65 0.66 -23.20
N THR A 217 5.63 -0.62 -22.84
CA THR A 217 4.50 -1.23 -22.11
C THR A 217 4.96 -2.18 -21.02
N TRP A 218 4.24 -2.19 -19.90
CA TRP A 218 4.46 -3.08 -18.77
C TRP A 218 3.52 -4.29 -18.86
N HIS A 219 4.02 -5.50 -18.59
CA HIS A 219 3.21 -6.71 -18.54
C HIS A 219 3.60 -7.54 -17.30
N PRO A 220 2.63 -8.04 -16.51
CA PRO A 220 2.94 -9.02 -15.47
C PRO A 220 3.53 -10.29 -16.12
N LEU A 221 4.53 -10.90 -15.48
CA LEU A 221 5.00 -12.21 -15.90
C LEU A 221 3.88 -13.25 -15.72
N ALA A 222 3.86 -14.27 -16.57
CA ALA A 222 2.87 -15.34 -16.49
C ALA A 222 2.89 -16.00 -15.08
N GLY A 223 1.72 -16.00 -14.41
CA GLY A 223 1.57 -16.52 -13.05
C GLY A 223 1.96 -15.54 -11.94
N SER A 224 2.33 -14.31 -12.26
CA SER A 224 2.41 -13.22 -11.30
C SER A 224 1.01 -12.68 -10.98
N ASP A 225 0.75 -12.43 -9.69
CA ASP A 225 -0.43 -11.71 -9.20
C ASP A 225 -0.20 -10.18 -9.17
N SER A 226 0.85 -9.67 -9.83
CA SER A 226 1.16 -8.25 -9.88
C SER A 226 0.04 -7.48 -10.57
N THR A 227 -0.64 -6.65 -9.79
CA THR A 227 -1.74 -5.78 -10.23
C THR A 227 -1.35 -4.30 -10.22
N ALA A 228 -0.20 -3.97 -9.62
CA ALA A 228 0.30 -2.61 -9.48
C ALA A 228 1.35 -2.32 -10.55
N LEU A 229 0.91 -2.23 -11.82
CA LEU A 229 1.78 -1.76 -12.89
C LEU A 229 2.06 -0.26 -12.69
N PRO A 230 3.28 0.22 -12.94
CA PRO A 230 3.60 1.65 -12.82
C PRO A 230 2.69 2.52 -13.69
N ASP A 231 2.37 2.04 -14.90
CA ASP A 231 1.51 2.75 -15.83
C ASP A 231 0.64 1.76 -16.61
N GLY A 232 -0.66 2.03 -16.66
CA GLY A 232 -1.62 1.27 -17.44
C GLY A 232 -1.72 1.74 -18.90
N GLU A 233 -1.20 2.93 -19.20
CA GLU A 233 -1.17 3.48 -20.55
C GLU A 233 0.21 3.27 -21.20
N PRO A 234 0.28 2.84 -22.48
CA PRO A 234 1.55 2.77 -23.18
C PRO A 234 2.24 4.13 -23.30
N GLY A 235 3.51 4.18 -22.93
CA GLY A 235 4.41 5.27 -23.28
C GLY A 235 4.90 5.17 -24.73
N ILE A 236 5.36 6.29 -25.30
CA ILE A 236 5.95 6.32 -26.65
C ILE A 236 7.42 6.74 -26.53
N VAL A 237 8.33 5.89 -26.99
CA VAL A 237 9.77 6.17 -27.00
C VAL A 237 10.20 6.47 -28.42
N ARG A 238 10.53 7.72 -28.69
CA ARG A 238 11.14 8.15 -29.96
C ARG A 238 12.63 8.25 -29.81
N VAL A 239 13.34 7.80 -30.84
CA VAL A 239 14.80 7.84 -30.91
C VAL A 239 15.18 8.50 -32.22
N ASP A 240 15.94 9.58 -32.12
CA ASP A 240 16.47 10.33 -33.26
C ASP A 240 17.99 10.47 -33.13
N VAL A 241 18.68 10.67 -34.25
CA VAL A 241 20.13 10.95 -34.27
C VAL A 241 20.33 12.31 -34.93
N ARG A 242 20.73 13.32 -34.14
CA ARG A 242 21.00 14.67 -34.62
C ARG A 242 22.44 15.06 -34.33
N ASN A 243 23.15 15.54 -35.35
CA ASN A 243 24.55 15.96 -35.23
C ASN A 243 25.46 14.88 -34.61
N GLY A 244 25.21 13.60 -34.93
CA GLY A 244 25.94 12.46 -34.36
C GLY A 244 25.55 12.09 -32.93
N LYS A 245 24.57 12.78 -32.34
CA LYS A 245 24.08 12.54 -30.99
C LYS A 245 22.72 11.87 -31.01
N LEU A 246 22.59 10.79 -30.24
CA LEU A 246 21.31 10.15 -29.96
C LEU A 246 20.45 11.09 -29.12
N ILE A 247 19.17 11.22 -29.48
CA ILE A 247 18.15 11.91 -28.71
C ILE A 247 17.00 10.94 -28.49
N LEU A 248 16.83 10.50 -27.23
CA LEU A 248 15.72 9.69 -26.78
C LEU A 248 14.65 10.60 -26.16
N ARG A 249 13.39 10.38 -26.54
CA ARG A 249 12.22 11.05 -25.96
C ARG A 249 11.20 9.98 -25.55
N HIS A 250 11.01 9.79 -24.25
CA HIS A 250 9.94 8.96 -23.71
C HIS A 250 8.76 9.87 -23.35
N GLU A 251 7.74 9.86 -24.19
CA GLU A 251 6.54 10.68 -24.09
C GLU A 251 5.40 9.93 -23.40
N ASN A 252 4.42 10.71 -22.95
CA ASN A 252 3.26 10.24 -22.19
C ASN A 252 3.64 9.61 -20.84
N VAL A 253 4.68 10.12 -20.19
CA VAL A 253 5.14 9.60 -18.89
C VAL A 253 4.40 10.31 -17.75
N PRO A 254 3.86 9.61 -16.73
CA PRO A 254 3.35 10.26 -15.51
C PRO A 254 4.44 11.12 -14.86
N ALA A 255 4.13 12.36 -14.53
CA ALA A 255 5.15 13.32 -14.08
C ALA A 255 5.91 12.89 -12.81
N SER A 256 5.27 12.20 -11.88
CA SER A 256 5.85 11.60 -10.67
C SER A 256 6.90 10.53 -10.99
N GLN A 257 6.79 9.88 -12.14
CA GLN A 257 7.72 8.84 -12.58
C GLN A 257 8.82 9.38 -13.50
N ALA A 258 8.72 10.62 -13.97
CA ALA A 258 9.62 11.15 -14.99
C ALA A 258 11.09 11.09 -14.58
N VAL A 259 11.41 11.50 -13.35
CA VAL A 259 12.79 11.46 -12.82
C VAL A 259 13.28 10.01 -12.69
N LEU A 260 12.44 9.10 -12.17
CA LEU A 260 12.77 7.69 -12.00
C LEU A 260 13.06 7.02 -13.35
N LEU A 261 12.18 7.22 -14.34
CA LEU A 261 12.37 6.73 -15.70
C LEU A 261 13.58 7.36 -16.38
N GLY A 262 13.89 8.62 -16.07
CA GLY A 262 15.11 9.28 -16.47
C GLY A 262 16.37 8.54 -16.01
N LEU A 263 16.44 8.19 -14.73
CA LEU A 263 17.57 7.43 -14.15
C LEU A 263 17.68 6.02 -14.74
N ILE A 264 16.55 5.37 -15.01
CA ILE A 264 16.50 4.08 -15.70
C ILE A 264 17.07 4.22 -17.12
N TRP A 265 16.65 5.24 -17.87
CA TRP A 265 17.16 5.52 -19.20
C TRP A 265 18.65 5.84 -19.20
N ASP A 266 19.15 6.58 -18.20
CA ASP A 266 20.57 6.87 -18.07
C ASP A 266 21.39 5.58 -17.99
N HIS A 267 20.94 4.58 -17.23
CA HIS A 267 21.60 3.26 -17.17
C HIS A 267 21.42 2.44 -18.46
N LEU A 268 20.20 2.38 -19.03
CA LEU A 268 19.93 1.58 -20.24
C LEU A 268 20.69 2.06 -21.47
N LEU A 269 20.88 3.37 -21.61
CA LEU A 269 21.61 3.94 -22.74
C LEU A 269 23.12 3.73 -22.63
N ASP A 270 23.64 3.52 -21.42
CA ASP A 270 25.05 3.27 -21.15
C ASP A 270 25.37 1.76 -20.97
N LEU A 271 24.35 0.90 -21.00
CA LEU A 271 24.45 -0.55 -20.85
C LEU A 271 25.13 -1.19 -22.08
N PRO A 272 26.16 -2.05 -21.90
CA PRO A 272 26.75 -2.79 -23.01
C PRO A 272 25.75 -3.74 -23.67
N ASP A 273 25.87 -3.91 -24.99
CA ASP A 273 25.02 -4.82 -25.76
C ASP A 273 25.06 -6.25 -25.19
N GLY A 274 23.88 -6.78 -24.85
CA GLY A 274 23.71 -8.15 -24.35
C GLY A 274 23.91 -8.32 -22.83
N GLU A 275 24.29 -7.27 -22.10
CA GLU A 275 24.30 -7.32 -20.64
C GLU A 275 22.90 -7.08 -20.07
N PRO A 276 22.46 -7.83 -19.05
CA PRO A 276 21.21 -7.56 -18.37
C PRO A 276 21.34 -6.27 -17.52
N PRO A 277 20.28 -5.48 -17.36
CA PRO A 277 20.31 -4.31 -16.49
C PRO A 277 20.61 -4.70 -15.03
N ALA A 278 21.32 -3.82 -14.33
CA ALA A 278 21.84 -4.10 -12.99
C ALA A 278 20.76 -4.45 -11.95
N TRP A 279 19.53 -3.98 -12.17
CA TRP A 279 18.42 -4.20 -11.26
C TRP A 279 17.73 -5.56 -11.42
N GLU A 280 17.94 -6.25 -12.54
CA GLU A 280 17.14 -7.43 -12.87
C GLU A 280 17.28 -8.52 -11.80
N ALA A 281 18.52 -8.86 -11.41
CA ALA A 281 18.78 -9.85 -10.38
C ALA A 281 18.24 -9.44 -8.99
N PRO A 282 18.52 -8.24 -8.46
CA PRO A 282 17.91 -7.75 -7.22
C PRO A 282 16.38 -7.79 -7.21
N MET A 283 15.74 -7.34 -8.30
CA MET A 283 14.27 -7.30 -8.37
C MET A 283 13.67 -8.70 -8.42
N ARG A 284 14.28 -9.65 -9.16
CA ARG A 284 13.82 -11.05 -9.17
C ARG A 284 13.95 -11.72 -7.79
N ALA A 285 15.03 -11.44 -7.07
CA ALA A 285 15.20 -11.92 -5.69
C ALA A 285 14.14 -11.34 -4.75
N ALA A 286 13.86 -10.03 -4.85
CA ALA A 286 12.82 -9.37 -4.06
C ALA A 286 11.42 -9.93 -4.36
N ALA A 287 11.08 -10.16 -5.63
CA ALA A 287 9.81 -10.76 -6.05
C ALA A 287 9.64 -12.20 -5.50
N THR A 288 10.70 -13.01 -5.58
CA THR A 288 10.69 -14.38 -5.03
C THR A 288 10.44 -14.39 -3.52
N GLU A 289 11.10 -13.50 -2.80
CA GLU A 289 10.94 -13.35 -1.36
C GLU A 289 9.54 -12.82 -0.99
N ALA A 290 8.99 -11.88 -1.75
CA ALA A 290 7.63 -11.39 -1.57
C ALA A 290 6.59 -12.51 -1.76
N ALA A 291 6.74 -13.32 -2.82
CA ALA A 291 5.88 -14.49 -3.07
C ALA A 291 5.95 -15.50 -1.91
N ARG A 292 7.16 -15.76 -1.38
CA ARG A 292 7.35 -16.62 -0.21
C ARG A 292 6.62 -16.08 1.03
N ARG A 293 6.73 -14.78 1.30
CA ARG A 293 6.03 -14.15 2.43
C ARG A 293 4.51 -14.20 2.26
N ALA A 294 4.00 -13.96 1.05
CA ALA A 294 2.57 -14.01 0.75
C ALA A 294 2.00 -15.43 0.93
N GLU A 295 2.71 -16.48 0.48
CA GLU A 295 2.35 -17.87 0.74
C GLU A 295 2.36 -18.17 2.25
N GLU A 296 3.39 -17.74 2.97
CA GLU A 296 3.46 -17.93 4.43
C GLU A 296 2.30 -17.23 5.16
N GLU A 297 1.94 -16.01 4.75
CA GLU A 297 0.78 -15.31 5.30
C GLU A 297 -0.53 -16.01 4.96
N ARG A 298 -0.73 -16.47 3.71
CA ARG A 298 -1.89 -17.27 3.31
C ARG A 298 -1.99 -18.54 4.16
N ARG A 299 -0.89 -19.26 4.35
CA ARG A 299 -0.84 -20.44 5.23
C ARG A 299 -1.22 -20.08 6.67
N ARG A 300 -0.61 -19.03 7.25
CA ARG A 300 -0.94 -18.56 8.60
C ARG A 300 -2.40 -18.13 8.73
N ARG A 301 -2.97 -17.51 7.70
CA ARG A 301 -4.39 -17.13 7.64
C ARG A 301 -5.29 -18.37 7.63
N THR A 302 -4.99 -19.35 6.79
CA THR A 302 -5.70 -20.65 6.72
C THR A 302 -5.59 -21.41 8.04
N GLU A 303 -4.42 -21.46 8.67
CA GLU A 303 -4.22 -22.11 9.97
C GLU A 303 -5.02 -21.41 11.08
N ARG A 304 -5.03 -20.06 11.10
CA ARG A 304 -5.84 -19.28 12.04
C ARG A 304 -7.33 -19.51 11.82
N GLU A 305 -7.77 -19.55 10.56
CA GLU A 305 -9.16 -19.85 10.23
C GLU A 305 -9.52 -21.28 10.67
N ALA A 306 -8.69 -22.28 10.35
CA ALA A 306 -8.89 -23.65 10.79
C ALA A 306 -9.00 -23.76 12.32
N LYS A 307 -8.10 -23.11 13.07
CA LYS A 307 -8.15 -23.08 14.55
C LYS A 307 -9.43 -22.44 15.08
N ALA A 308 -9.88 -21.34 14.46
CA ALA A 308 -11.14 -20.67 14.83
C ALA A 308 -12.40 -21.49 14.50
N TRP A 309 -12.25 -22.54 13.68
CA TRP A 309 -13.33 -23.42 13.22
C TRP A 309 -13.18 -24.88 13.69
N GLY A 310 -12.46 -25.10 14.80
CA GLY A 310 -12.35 -26.43 15.42
C GLY A 310 -11.37 -27.38 14.73
N GLY A 311 -10.39 -26.86 13.98
CA GLY A 311 -9.28 -27.62 13.38
C GLY A 311 -9.33 -27.75 11.86
N THR A 312 -10.43 -27.37 11.20
CA THR A 312 -10.58 -27.44 9.73
C THR A 312 -11.24 -26.17 9.20
N PRO A 313 -10.74 -25.58 8.09
CA PRO A 313 -11.39 -24.41 7.48
C PRO A 313 -12.86 -24.68 7.13
N PRO A 314 -13.75 -23.68 7.21
CA PRO A 314 -15.14 -23.82 6.81
C PRO A 314 -15.28 -23.89 5.29
N THR A 315 -16.37 -24.50 4.82
CA THR A 315 -16.84 -24.33 3.44
C THR A 315 -17.42 -22.91 3.26
N ASP A 316 -17.59 -22.46 2.01
CA ASP A 316 -18.21 -21.14 1.73
C ASP A 316 -19.60 -21.02 2.34
N ARG A 317 -20.38 -22.12 2.35
CA ARG A 317 -21.71 -22.17 2.97
C ARG A 317 -21.64 -21.91 4.48
N LEU A 318 -20.70 -22.54 5.19
CA LEU A 318 -20.49 -22.29 6.61
C LEU A 318 -19.94 -20.88 6.88
N ARG A 319 -19.08 -20.36 5.99
CA ARG A 319 -18.52 -19.01 6.08
C ARG A 319 -19.59 -17.92 5.98
N GLY A 320 -20.67 -18.17 5.25
CA GLY A 320 -21.83 -17.28 5.13
C GLY A 320 -22.77 -17.23 6.35
N LEU A 321 -22.62 -18.15 7.31
CA LEU A 321 -23.45 -18.19 8.52
C LEU A 321 -23.00 -17.16 9.57
N ARG A 322 -23.94 -16.74 10.43
CA ARG A 322 -23.66 -15.84 11.57
C ARG A 322 -22.71 -16.48 12.58
N ALA A 323 -22.19 -15.67 13.51
CA ALA A 323 -21.12 -16.00 14.47
C ALA A 323 -21.33 -17.30 15.28
N ARG A 324 -22.56 -17.79 15.44
CA ARG A 324 -22.87 -19.05 16.17
C ARG A 324 -22.31 -20.30 15.50
N ALA A 325 -22.10 -20.32 14.18
CA ALA A 325 -21.47 -21.45 13.50
C ALA A 325 -20.03 -21.69 13.95
N LYS A 326 -19.23 -20.63 14.13
CA LYS A 326 -17.86 -20.72 14.67
C LYS A 326 -17.86 -21.23 16.12
N GLN A 327 -18.81 -20.77 16.92
CA GLN A 327 -18.93 -21.20 18.31
C GLN A 327 -19.34 -22.68 18.40
N LEU A 328 -20.31 -23.13 17.60
CA LEU A 328 -20.67 -24.53 17.52
C LEU A 328 -19.49 -25.40 17.01
N ALA A 329 -18.73 -24.94 16.01
CA ALA A 329 -17.53 -25.63 15.54
C ALA A 329 -16.47 -25.81 16.64
N THR A 330 -16.37 -24.84 17.56
CA THR A 330 -15.45 -24.91 18.70
C THR A 330 -15.91 -25.94 19.74
N LEU A 331 -17.22 -26.12 19.90
CA LEU A 331 -17.80 -27.11 20.82
C LEU A 331 -17.79 -28.52 20.23
N ASP A 332 -18.23 -28.65 18.98
CA ASP A 332 -18.34 -29.92 18.26
C ASP A 332 -18.32 -29.71 16.74
N ARG A 333 -17.13 -29.81 16.15
CA ARG A 333 -16.96 -29.65 14.70
C ARG A 333 -17.66 -30.74 13.88
N ALA A 334 -17.60 -31.99 14.34
CA ALA A 334 -18.19 -33.12 13.62
C ALA A 334 -19.71 -33.02 13.53
N LEU A 335 -20.37 -32.53 14.60
CA LEU A 335 -21.81 -32.26 14.57
C LEU A 335 -22.15 -31.16 13.57
N LEU A 336 -21.39 -30.06 13.56
CA LEU A 336 -21.63 -28.97 12.61
C LEU A 336 -21.52 -29.46 11.16
N ASP A 337 -20.47 -30.20 10.83
CA ASP A 337 -20.28 -30.74 9.48
C ASP A 337 -21.38 -31.73 9.09
N ALA A 338 -21.78 -32.61 10.02
CA ALA A 338 -22.88 -33.54 9.79
C ALA A 338 -24.20 -32.82 9.50
N VAL A 339 -24.55 -31.79 10.28
CA VAL A 339 -25.76 -30.99 10.05
C VAL A 339 -25.70 -30.22 8.73
N ALA A 340 -24.52 -29.68 8.38
CA ALA A 340 -24.31 -28.98 7.12
C ALA A 340 -24.50 -29.88 5.88
N ALA A 341 -24.23 -31.18 6.01
CA ALA A 341 -24.43 -32.16 4.94
C ALA A 341 -25.89 -32.60 4.75
N LEU A 342 -26.76 -32.41 5.76
CA LEU A 342 -28.15 -32.81 5.69
C LEU A 342 -28.95 -32.00 4.65
N PRO A 343 -29.97 -32.59 4.00
CA PRO A 343 -30.94 -31.84 3.21
C PRO A 343 -31.68 -30.78 4.04
N PRO A 344 -32.15 -29.67 3.44
CA PRO A 344 -32.77 -28.56 4.19
C PRO A 344 -33.95 -28.97 5.10
N ARG A 345 -34.79 -29.92 4.65
CA ARG A 345 -35.89 -30.46 5.48
C ARG A 345 -35.39 -31.15 6.76
N GLN A 346 -34.26 -31.86 6.69
CA GLN A 346 -33.68 -32.53 7.84
C GLN A 346 -32.96 -31.52 8.74
N GLN A 347 -32.31 -30.49 8.19
CA GLN A 347 -31.77 -29.37 8.97
C GLN A 347 -32.88 -28.68 9.79
N ARG A 348 -34.03 -28.40 9.18
CA ARG A 348 -35.20 -27.84 9.87
C ARG A 348 -35.70 -28.76 11.00
N ALA A 349 -35.76 -30.08 10.75
CA ALA A 349 -36.15 -31.04 11.79
C ALA A 349 -35.18 -31.06 12.97
N VAL A 350 -33.86 -30.92 12.71
CA VAL A 350 -32.83 -30.77 13.75
C VAL A 350 -33.04 -29.48 14.54
N ALA A 351 -33.30 -28.35 13.86
CA ALA A 351 -33.58 -27.07 14.50
C ALA A 351 -34.77 -27.17 15.46
N ASN A 352 -35.89 -27.72 15.00
CA ASN A 352 -37.11 -27.89 15.80
C ASN A 352 -36.86 -28.75 17.05
N ARG A 353 -36.14 -29.87 16.90
CA ARG A 353 -35.80 -30.75 18.03
C ARG A 353 -34.90 -30.05 19.04
N ALA A 354 -33.87 -29.36 18.59
CA ALA A 354 -32.95 -28.62 19.46
C ALA A 354 -33.68 -27.51 20.23
N ALA A 355 -34.55 -26.75 19.54
CA ALA A 355 -35.35 -25.70 20.15
C ALA A 355 -36.30 -26.26 21.22
N ARG A 356 -37.03 -27.33 20.91
CA ARG A 356 -37.89 -28.03 21.86
C ARG A 356 -37.13 -28.47 23.10
N GLN A 357 -35.97 -29.11 22.93
CA GLN A 357 -35.16 -29.58 24.04
C GLN A 357 -34.63 -28.44 24.92
N ALA A 358 -34.25 -27.31 24.32
CA ALA A 358 -33.85 -26.11 25.07
C ALA A 358 -35.00 -25.52 25.89
N LEU A 359 -36.20 -25.46 25.31
CA LEU A 359 -37.38 -24.92 26.00
C LEU A 359 -37.82 -25.86 27.15
N GLU A 360 -37.79 -27.17 26.92
CA GLU A 360 -38.08 -28.19 27.94
C GLU A 360 -37.08 -28.11 29.10
N SER A 361 -35.78 -27.93 28.84
CA SER A 361 -34.78 -27.80 29.92
C SER A 361 -35.03 -26.58 30.81
N ALA A 362 -35.60 -25.52 30.26
CA ALA A 362 -35.95 -24.30 30.98
C ALA A 362 -37.40 -24.25 31.48
N ALA A 363 -38.17 -25.33 31.32
CA ALA A 363 -39.60 -25.43 31.63
C ALA A 363 -40.46 -24.35 30.93
N LEU A 364 -40.02 -23.88 29.77
CA LEU A 364 -40.74 -22.89 28.95
C LEU A 364 -41.83 -23.54 28.08
N ASP A 365 -41.76 -24.85 27.86
CA ASP A 365 -42.78 -25.67 27.19
C ASP A 365 -44.11 -25.72 27.97
N GLN A 366 -44.08 -25.42 29.28
CA GLN A 366 -45.27 -25.36 30.13
C GLN A 366 -45.95 -23.98 30.12
N VAL A 367 -45.33 -22.97 29.52
CA VAL A 367 -45.88 -21.61 29.41
C VAL A 367 -46.75 -21.55 28.15
N GLY A 368 -48.06 -21.36 28.31
CA GLY A 368 -49.05 -21.54 27.24
C GLY A 368 -48.73 -20.84 25.92
N TRP A 369 -48.36 -19.55 25.96
CA TRP A 369 -48.06 -18.79 24.74
C TRP A 369 -46.74 -19.22 24.08
N ILE A 370 -45.76 -19.71 24.85
CA ILE A 370 -44.49 -20.23 24.32
C ILE A 370 -44.72 -21.60 23.68
N ALA A 371 -45.53 -22.46 24.31
CA ALA A 371 -45.91 -23.76 23.76
C ALA A 371 -46.72 -23.64 22.46
N GLU A 372 -47.59 -22.63 22.35
CA GLU A 372 -48.28 -22.28 21.10
C GLU A 372 -47.31 -21.78 20.03
N ALA A 373 -46.41 -20.87 20.39
CA ALA A 373 -45.38 -20.36 19.48
C ALA A 373 -44.45 -21.47 18.96
N LEU A 374 -44.02 -22.40 19.82
CA LEU A 374 -43.23 -23.56 19.40
C LEU A 374 -43.96 -24.43 18.39
N ARG A 375 -45.24 -24.73 18.63
CA ARG A 375 -46.07 -25.53 17.69
C ARG A 375 -46.25 -24.82 16.34
N ALA A 376 -46.45 -23.50 16.36
CA ALA A 376 -46.54 -22.69 15.14
C ALA A 376 -45.21 -22.71 14.36
N ALA A 377 -44.08 -22.56 15.04
CA ALA A 377 -42.77 -22.65 14.41
C ALA A 377 -42.52 -24.03 13.80
N GLU A 378 -42.93 -25.11 14.47
CA GLU A 378 -42.81 -26.48 13.96
C GLU A 378 -43.71 -26.77 12.74
N SER A 379 -44.85 -26.08 12.60
CA SER A 379 -45.68 -26.13 11.39
C SER A 379 -45.14 -25.27 10.24
N GLY A 380 -44.07 -24.50 10.48
CA GLY A 380 -43.46 -23.60 9.51
C GLY A 380 -44.03 -22.17 9.54
N ASP A 381 -44.87 -21.85 10.51
CA ASP A 381 -45.40 -20.51 10.71
C ASP A 381 -44.42 -19.66 11.54
N ARG A 382 -44.46 -18.34 11.36
CA ARG A 382 -43.64 -17.43 12.18
C ARG A 382 -44.23 -17.29 13.57
N PRO A 383 -43.51 -17.66 14.65
CA PRO A 383 -44.05 -17.61 16.01
C PRO A 383 -44.25 -16.17 16.51
N PHE A 384 -43.42 -15.23 16.04
CA PHE A 384 -43.44 -13.84 16.48
C PHE A 384 -43.29 -12.89 15.30
N THR A 385 -44.01 -11.78 15.35
CA THR A 385 -43.86 -10.64 14.44
C THR A 385 -42.86 -9.61 14.97
N ASP A 386 -42.67 -9.56 16.29
CA ASP A 386 -41.71 -8.69 16.98
C ASP A 386 -40.98 -9.49 18.08
N GLN A 387 -39.67 -9.69 17.90
CA GLN A 387 -38.83 -10.42 18.84
C GLN A 387 -38.60 -9.64 20.16
N ALA A 388 -38.55 -8.30 20.10
CA ALA A 388 -38.36 -7.48 21.29
C ALA A 388 -39.57 -7.54 22.22
N GLU A 389 -40.77 -7.58 21.64
CA GLU A 389 -42.01 -7.82 22.38
C GLU A 389 -42.01 -9.20 23.04
N ALA A 390 -41.59 -10.23 22.31
CA ALA A 390 -41.53 -11.60 22.82
C ALA A 390 -40.57 -11.73 24.02
N PHE A 391 -39.41 -11.06 23.97
CA PHE A 391 -38.51 -10.98 25.12
C PHE A 391 -39.09 -10.20 26.29
N ARG A 392 -39.78 -9.08 26.03
CA ARG A 392 -40.41 -8.31 27.11
C ARG A 392 -41.44 -9.15 27.84
N ARG A 393 -42.29 -9.85 27.08
CA ARG A 393 -43.27 -10.80 27.63
C ARG A 393 -42.63 -11.93 28.42
N LEU A 394 -41.49 -12.47 27.98
CA LEU A 394 -40.72 -13.48 28.73
C LEU A 394 -40.33 -12.99 30.14
N PHE A 395 -39.93 -11.72 30.27
CA PHE A 395 -39.49 -11.17 31.56
C PHE A 395 -40.64 -10.72 32.47
N GLU A 396 -41.77 -10.30 31.89
CA GLU A 396 -42.91 -9.75 32.64
C GLU A 396 -43.95 -10.79 33.03
N ASP A 397 -44.04 -11.92 32.31
CA ASP A 397 -45.06 -12.94 32.53
C ASP A 397 -44.78 -13.74 33.82
N PRO A 398 -45.65 -13.66 34.84
CA PRO A 398 -45.45 -14.35 36.12
C PRO A 398 -45.54 -15.88 35.99
N ALA A 399 -46.08 -16.40 34.88
CA ALA A 399 -46.09 -17.84 34.61
C ALA A 399 -44.73 -18.37 34.15
N VAL A 400 -43.79 -17.50 33.77
CA VAL A 400 -42.44 -17.89 33.33
C VAL A 400 -41.58 -18.23 34.56
N PRO A 401 -41.03 -19.46 34.65
CA PRO A 401 -40.17 -19.84 35.76
C PRO A 401 -38.91 -18.95 35.83
N GLN A 402 -38.40 -18.71 37.04
CA GLN A 402 -37.22 -17.88 37.27
C GLN A 402 -36.07 -18.73 37.82
N THR A 403 -35.46 -19.54 36.94
CA THR A 403 -34.39 -20.46 37.34
C THR A 403 -33.03 -19.83 37.05
N LEU A 404 -32.16 -19.71 38.07
CA LEU A 404 -30.83 -19.14 37.91
C LEU A 404 -29.77 -20.24 37.75
N LEU A 405 -29.00 -20.19 36.67
CA LEU A 405 -27.83 -21.04 36.43
C LEU A 405 -26.54 -20.34 36.85
N PRO A 406 -25.51 -21.08 37.31
CA PRO A 406 -24.17 -20.52 37.47
C PRO A 406 -23.59 -20.15 36.09
N GLY A 407 -23.11 -18.91 35.96
CA GLY A 407 -22.42 -18.43 34.77
C GLY A 407 -20.98 -17.98 35.07
N PRO A 408 -20.17 -17.65 34.05
CA PRO A 408 -18.75 -17.33 34.20
C PRO A 408 -18.45 -16.11 35.08
N SER A 409 -19.38 -15.16 35.13
CA SER A 409 -19.23 -13.87 35.84
C SER A 409 -20.45 -13.48 36.69
N ALA A 410 -21.61 -14.12 36.50
CA ALA A 410 -22.82 -13.89 37.28
C ALA A 410 -23.78 -15.09 37.15
N ARG A 411 -24.82 -15.13 38.00
CA ARG A 411 -25.96 -16.02 37.79
C ARG A 411 -26.77 -15.55 36.59
N ILE A 412 -27.14 -16.47 35.71
CA ILE A 412 -27.86 -16.17 34.46
C ILE A 412 -29.24 -16.81 34.55
N LEU A 413 -30.28 -16.09 34.10
CA LEU A 413 -31.64 -16.63 34.00
C LEU A 413 -31.69 -17.71 32.90
N HIS A 414 -31.98 -18.95 33.28
CA HIS A 414 -32.03 -20.11 32.38
C HIS A 414 -32.99 -19.86 31.21
N GLN A 415 -34.15 -19.28 31.50
CA GLN A 415 -35.19 -18.97 30.53
C GLN A 415 -34.68 -17.98 29.46
N ALA A 416 -33.89 -16.97 29.86
CA ALA A 416 -33.28 -16.03 28.91
C ALA A 416 -32.18 -16.69 28.04
N VAL A 417 -31.57 -17.78 28.50
CA VAL A 417 -30.61 -18.57 27.72
C VAL A 417 -31.33 -19.48 26.72
N ALA A 418 -32.43 -20.12 27.12
CA ALA A 418 -33.15 -21.10 26.30
C ALA A 418 -34.10 -20.47 25.28
N PHE A 419 -34.79 -19.38 25.64
CA PHE A 419 -35.79 -18.72 24.80
C PHE A 419 -35.33 -18.35 23.38
N PRO A 420 -34.08 -17.87 23.16
CA PRO A 420 -33.56 -17.63 21.82
C PRO A 420 -33.65 -18.83 20.86
N ALA A 421 -33.70 -20.06 21.36
CA ALA A 421 -33.79 -21.25 20.50
C ALA A 421 -35.12 -21.29 19.71
N LEU A 422 -36.18 -20.70 20.27
CA LEU A 422 -37.45 -20.53 19.57
C LEU A 422 -37.35 -19.45 18.47
N LEU A 423 -36.59 -18.38 18.72
CA LEU A 423 -36.37 -17.32 17.74
C LEU A 423 -35.52 -17.79 16.56
N ALA A 424 -34.58 -18.70 16.81
CA ALA A 424 -33.77 -19.34 15.77
C ALA A 424 -34.63 -20.02 14.69
N LEU A 425 -35.85 -20.45 15.03
CA LEU A 425 -36.75 -21.08 14.07
C LEU A 425 -37.35 -20.09 13.05
N ASP A 426 -37.28 -18.77 13.28
CA ASP A 426 -37.71 -17.76 12.30
C ASP A 426 -36.68 -17.53 11.17
N GLU A 427 -35.47 -18.10 11.31
CA GLU A 427 -34.44 -18.03 10.27
C GLU A 427 -34.91 -18.75 9.00
N ARG A 428 -34.78 -18.06 7.85
CA ARG A 428 -35.21 -18.59 6.54
C ARG A 428 -34.27 -19.67 6.01
N ASP A 429 -32.99 -19.60 6.36
CA ASP A 429 -32.01 -20.63 6.01
C ASP A 429 -32.11 -21.76 7.04
N ASP A 430 -32.48 -22.96 6.57
CA ASP A 430 -32.66 -24.14 7.42
C ASP A 430 -31.36 -24.55 8.15
N LEU A 431 -30.20 -24.35 7.54
CA LEU A 431 -28.90 -24.62 8.17
C LEU A 431 -28.61 -23.60 9.27
N ALA A 432 -28.89 -22.31 9.02
CA ALA A 432 -28.71 -21.27 10.03
C ALA A 432 -29.59 -21.53 11.25
N ALA A 433 -30.88 -21.86 11.03
CA ALA A 433 -31.81 -22.23 12.09
C ALA A 433 -31.31 -23.42 12.92
N ALA A 434 -30.82 -24.48 12.25
CA ALA A 434 -30.31 -25.68 12.91
C ALA A 434 -29.07 -25.39 13.77
N VAL A 435 -28.10 -24.68 13.22
CA VAL A 435 -26.85 -24.32 13.91
C VAL A 435 -27.13 -23.43 15.12
N GLU A 436 -28.00 -22.44 14.96
CA GLU A 436 -28.33 -21.51 16.04
C GLU A 436 -29.11 -22.20 17.15
N ALA A 437 -30.14 -22.99 16.82
CA ALA A 437 -30.91 -23.76 17.80
C ALA A 437 -30.03 -24.79 18.55
N LEU A 438 -29.14 -25.52 17.87
CA LEU A 438 -28.22 -26.47 18.50
C LEU A 438 -27.25 -25.79 19.46
N TYR A 439 -26.67 -24.66 19.05
CA TYR A 439 -25.77 -23.90 19.92
C TYR A 439 -26.50 -23.39 21.16
N ILE A 440 -27.70 -22.82 21.00
CA ILE A 440 -28.48 -22.30 22.12
C ILE A 440 -28.91 -23.42 23.06
N ALA A 441 -29.35 -24.56 22.53
CA ALA A 441 -29.71 -25.73 23.32
C ALA A 441 -28.52 -26.29 24.11
N ALA A 442 -27.31 -26.32 23.51
CA ALA A 442 -26.09 -26.68 24.22
C ALA A 442 -25.78 -25.70 25.36
N GLN A 443 -25.98 -24.40 25.15
CA GLN A 443 -25.81 -23.39 26.21
C GLN A 443 -26.84 -23.55 27.34
N ALA A 444 -28.09 -23.85 27.00
CA ALA A 444 -29.16 -24.09 27.98
C ALA A 444 -28.90 -25.35 28.81
N ALA A 445 -28.30 -26.39 28.22
CA ALA A 445 -27.89 -27.61 28.93
C ALA A 445 -26.80 -27.37 29.99
N GLY A 446 -26.13 -26.21 29.98
CA GLY A 446 -25.16 -25.82 31.01
C GLY A 446 -24.00 -26.81 31.10
N THR A 447 -23.78 -27.40 32.29
CA THR A 447 -22.71 -28.41 32.49
C THR A 447 -22.94 -29.71 31.73
N GLY A 448 -24.16 -30.00 31.29
CA GLY A 448 -24.52 -31.20 30.52
C GLY A 448 -24.41 -31.03 29.00
N PHE A 449 -23.79 -29.93 28.51
CA PHE A 449 -23.76 -29.63 27.08
C PHE A 449 -23.07 -30.70 26.22
N GLN A 450 -22.06 -31.41 26.76
CA GLN A 450 -21.38 -32.49 26.04
C GLN A 450 -22.31 -33.68 25.77
N ASP A 451 -23.09 -34.09 26.78
CA ASP A 451 -24.08 -35.16 26.65
C ASP A 451 -25.17 -34.77 25.65
N PHE A 452 -25.61 -33.50 25.69
CA PHE A 452 -26.54 -32.95 24.70
C PHE A 452 -25.99 -33.05 23.27
N LEU A 453 -24.76 -32.57 23.02
CA LEU A 453 -24.16 -32.57 21.69
C LEU A 453 -23.93 -33.99 21.16
N THR A 454 -23.51 -34.92 22.02
CA THR A 454 -23.36 -36.34 21.68
C THR A 454 -24.72 -36.97 21.36
N GLY A 455 -25.74 -36.71 22.17
CA GLY A 455 -27.12 -37.15 21.89
C GLY A 455 -27.65 -36.58 20.57
N ALA A 456 -27.44 -35.29 20.32
CA ALA A 456 -27.82 -34.64 19.07
C ALA A 456 -27.17 -35.33 17.87
N ARG A 457 -25.87 -35.63 17.94
CA ARG A 457 -25.13 -36.33 16.88
C ARG A 457 -25.69 -37.72 16.61
N HIS A 458 -25.98 -38.51 17.65
CA HIS A 458 -26.57 -39.85 17.49
C HIS A 458 -28.01 -39.82 16.96
N SER A 459 -28.71 -38.70 17.14
CA SER A 459 -30.09 -38.53 16.69
C SER A 459 -30.22 -38.02 15.25
N LEU A 460 -29.10 -37.69 14.60
CA LEU A 460 -29.11 -37.35 13.19
C LEU A 460 -29.49 -38.60 12.38
N PRO A 461 -30.32 -38.45 11.33
CA PRO A 461 -30.62 -39.57 10.44
C PRO A 461 -29.29 -40.09 9.85
N ALA A 462 -29.11 -41.41 9.88
CA ALA A 462 -28.04 -42.05 9.14
C ALA A 462 -28.33 -41.92 7.64
N ASP A 463 -27.31 -41.62 6.85
CA ASP A 463 -27.38 -41.59 5.38
C ASP A 463 -27.89 -42.90 4.78
#